data_AF-A0A8S8Z3M4-F1
#
_entry.id   AF-A0A8S8Z3M4-F1
#
_cell.length_a   1.000
_cell.length_b   1.000
_cell.length_c   1.000
_cell.angle_alpha   90.00
_cell.angle_beta   90.00
_cell.angle_gamma   90.00
#
_symmetry.space_group_name_H-M   'P 1'
#
loop_
_entity.id
_entity.type
_entity.pdbx_description
1 polymer ?
#
loop_
_entity_poly.entity_id
_entity_poly.type
_entity_poly.pdbx_seq_one_letter_code
_entity_poly.pdbx_strand_id
1 'polypeptide(L)'
;MAERIEVAVPVRVDLAGGWTDVQPYAGDFGGEVVNFAINRYIRSVMEKDADGRIRVEYTSDMPTGSGLGTSGAMNVGLIAAITGGGKSPEDIAELAFQFEALLENRGGRQDQWAAARGGFNHLLFLGDEVEEFPFRADEVG
;
A
#
# COMPACT_ATOMS: atom_id res chain seq x y z
N MET A 1 -6.95 17.19 24.45
CA MET A 1 -6.25 17.90 23.36
C MET A 1 -6.68 17.23 22.07
N ALA A 2 -6.90 18.01 21.00
CA ALA A 2 -7.14 17.40 19.69
C ALA A 2 -5.84 16.76 19.20
N GLU A 3 -5.88 15.48 18.87
CA GLU A 3 -4.73 14.75 18.32
C GLU A 3 -4.75 14.91 16.80
N ARG A 4 -3.66 15.38 16.21
CA ARG A 4 -3.52 15.62 14.77
C ARG A 4 -2.34 14.83 14.25
N ILE A 5 -2.60 13.94 13.29
CA ILE A 5 -1.60 13.08 12.67
C ILE A 5 -1.61 13.33 11.16
N GLU A 6 -0.44 13.61 10.61
CA GLU A 6 -0.24 13.78 9.17
C GLU A 6 0.59 12.63 8.63
N VAL A 7 0.12 12.01 7.55
CA VAL A 7 0.81 10.91 6.87
C VAL A 7 0.90 11.23 5.39
N ALA A 8 2.05 10.98 4.78
CA ALA A 8 2.23 11.03 3.34
C ALA A 8 2.77 9.69 2.85
N VAL A 9 2.11 9.09 1.87
CA VAL A 9 2.51 7.81 1.27
C VAL A 9 2.60 7.95 -0.25
N PRO A 10 3.63 7.36 -0.88
CA PRO A 10 3.79 7.44 -2.32
C PRO A 10 2.79 6.54 -3.05
N VAL A 11 2.52 6.90 -4.32
CA VAL A 11 1.92 5.99 -5.30
C VAL A 11 3.02 5.24 -6.06
N ARG A 12 2.66 4.25 -6.87
CA ARG A 12 3.60 3.31 -7.49
C ARG A 12 3.39 3.11 -8.98
N VAL A 13 4.45 2.68 -9.66
CA VAL A 13 4.43 2.23 -11.06
C VAL A 13 4.93 0.80 -11.12
N ASP A 14 4.20 -0.05 -11.84
CA ASP A 14 4.58 -1.44 -12.05
C ASP A 14 5.55 -1.52 -13.24
N LEU A 15 6.68 -2.20 -13.04
CA LEU A 15 7.63 -2.54 -14.10
C LEU A 15 7.26 -3.87 -14.75
N ALA A 16 6.86 -4.85 -13.93
CA ALA A 16 6.50 -6.19 -14.37
C ALA A 16 5.55 -6.87 -13.38
N GLY A 17 4.76 -7.82 -13.88
CA GLY A 17 4.00 -8.74 -13.05
C GLY A 17 2.76 -8.18 -12.37
N GLY A 18 2.42 -6.91 -12.59
CA GLY A 18 1.19 -6.32 -12.06
C GLY A 18 -0.04 -7.20 -12.35
N TRP A 19 -0.92 -7.34 -11.35
CA TRP A 19 -2.10 -8.21 -11.31
C TRP A 19 -1.85 -9.69 -11.02
N THR A 20 -0.60 -10.17 -11.06
CA THR A 20 -0.31 -11.57 -10.66
C THR A 20 -0.50 -11.78 -9.16
N ASP A 21 -0.58 -10.70 -8.38
CA ASP A 21 -0.86 -10.67 -6.95
C ASP A 21 -2.35 -10.84 -6.58
N VAL A 22 -3.23 -10.98 -7.58
CA VAL A 22 -4.68 -11.10 -7.39
C VAL A 22 -5.13 -12.55 -7.38
N GLN A 23 -6.11 -12.87 -6.54
CA GLN A 23 -6.75 -14.19 -6.50
C GLN A 23 -7.69 -14.43 -7.71
N PRO A 24 -7.77 -15.66 -8.25
CA PRO A 24 -7.14 -16.89 -7.76
C PRO A 24 -5.69 -17.09 -8.22
N TYR A 25 -5.16 -16.24 -9.12
CA TYR A 25 -3.86 -16.46 -9.75
C TYR A 25 -2.72 -16.60 -8.72
N ALA A 26 -2.64 -15.68 -7.75
CA ALA A 26 -1.62 -15.73 -6.71
C ALA A 26 -1.74 -16.98 -5.81
N GLY A 27 -2.95 -17.52 -5.64
CA GLY A 27 -3.19 -18.76 -4.89
C GLY A 27 -2.81 -20.01 -5.68
N ASP A 28 -3.12 -20.04 -6.97
CA ASP A 28 -2.91 -21.22 -7.83
C ASP A 28 -1.47 -21.35 -8.33
N PHE A 29 -0.79 -20.23 -8.61
CA PHE A 29 0.51 -20.20 -9.29
C PHE A 29 1.60 -19.45 -8.52
N GLY A 30 1.22 -18.65 -7.52
CA GLY A 30 2.07 -17.58 -7.00
C GLY A 30 2.05 -16.34 -7.90
N GLY A 31 2.16 -15.17 -7.29
CA GLY A 31 2.28 -13.88 -7.95
C GLY A 31 3.66 -13.29 -7.74
N GLU A 32 4.15 -12.52 -8.68
CA GLU A 32 5.45 -11.84 -8.59
C GLU A 32 5.33 -10.47 -9.24
N VAL A 33 5.62 -9.41 -8.50
CA VAL A 33 5.51 -8.03 -8.97
C VAL A 33 6.83 -7.31 -8.74
N VAL A 34 7.31 -6.62 -9.79
CA VAL A 34 8.39 -5.64 -9.66
C VAL A 34 7.79 -4.26 -9.89
N ASN A 35 7.87 -3.40 -8.87
CA ASN A 35 7.33 -2.03 -8.94
C ASN A 35 8.26 -1.04 -8.22
N PHE A 36 7.96 0.25 -8.37
CA PHE A 36 8.64 1.29 -7.60
C PHE A 36 7.70 2.44 -7.29
N ALA A 37 7.90 3.03 -6.11
CA ALA A 37 7.23 4.22 -5.68
C ALA A 37 7.76 5.45 -6.43
N ILE A 38 6.85 6.38 -6.77
CA ILE A 38 7.19 7.64 -7.43
C ILE A 38 6.94 8.85 -6.53
N ASN A 39 7.48 10.00 -6.91
CA ASN A 39 7.32 11.27 -6.18
C ASN A 39 5.93 11.92 -6.36
N ARG A 40 4.87 11.12 -6.25
CA ARG A 40 3.47 11.54 -6.19
C ARG A 40 2.86 10.90 -4.97
N TYR A 41 2.14 11.68 -4.18
CA TYR A 41 1.78 11.29 -2.82
C TYR A 41 0.29 11.44 -2.57
N ILE A 42 -0.22 10.55 -1.74
CA ILE A 42 -1.46 10.74 -1.00
C ILE A 42 -1.08 11.29 0.36
N ARG A 43 -1.64 12.43 0.71
CA ARG A 43 -1.48 13.06 2.02
C ARG A 43 -2.77 12.90 2.80
N SER A 44 -2.68 12.29 3.97
CA SER A 44 -3.79 12.04 4.88
C SER A 44 -3.59 12.85 6.16
N VAL A 45 -4.57 13.65 6.53
CA VAL A 45 -4.60 14.38 7.80
C VAL A 45 -5.73 13.82 8.63
N MET A 46 -5.39 13.20 9.76
CA MET A 46 -6.36 12.73 10.75
C MET A 46 -6.39 13.69 11.93
N GLU A 47 -7.60 14.09 12.32
CA GLU A 47 -7.86 14.87 13.52
C GLU A 47 -8.85 14.13 14.42
N LYS A 48 -8.54 14.03 15.71
CA LYS A 48 -9.41 13.46 16.73
C LYS A 48 -9.78 14.53 17.74
N ASP A 49 -11.08 14.79 17.87
CA ASP A 49 -11.60 15.78 18.82
C ASP A 49 -11.71 15.24 20.26
N ALA A 50 -12.12 16.10 21.20
CA ALA A 50 -12.26 15.73 22.60
C ALA A 50 -13.37 14.69 22.87
N ASP A 51 -14.34 14.58 21.96
CA ASP A 51 -15.44 13.61 22.03
C ASP A 51 -15.05 12.27 21.36
N GLY A 52 -13.83 12.18 20.82
CA GLY A 52 -13.31 11.00 20.16
C GLY A 52 -13.77 10.85 18.71
N ARG A 53 -14.38 11.86 18.10
CA ARG A 53 -14.72 11.83 16.66
C ARG A 53 -13.46 11.96 15.85
N ILE A 54 -13.36 11.15 14.81
CA ILE A 54 -12.22 11.13 13.88
C ILE A 54 -12.67 11.77 12.57
N ARG A 55 -11.92 12.79 12.13
CA ARG A 55 -12.01 13.36 10.78
C ARG A 55 -10.74 12.99 10.04
N VAL A 56 -10.87 12.48 8.82
CA VAL A 56 -9.74 12.22 7.93
C VAL A 56 -9.95 12.96 6.63
N GLU A 57 -8.95 13.72 6.21
CA GLU A 57 -8.93 14.41 4.93
C GLU A 57 -7.78 13.89 4.07
N TYR A 58 -8.07 13.64 2.79
CA TYR A 58 -7.09 13.18 1.82
C TYR A 58 -6.84 14.28 0.79
N THR A 59 -5.57 14.50 0.47
CA THR A 59 -5.15 15.32 -0.68
C THR A 59 -4.27 14.46 -1.58
N SER A 60 -4.59 14.42 -2.87
CA SER A 60 -3.85 13.66 -3.88
C SER A 60 -3.51 14.56 -5.06
N ASP A 61 -2.28 14.45 -5.54
CA ASP A 61 -1.87 15.10 -6.79
C ASP A 61 -2.39 14.33 -8.01
N MET A 62 -2.87 13.09 -7.83
CA MET A 62 -3.29 12.15 -8.88
C MET A 62 -4.80 11.89 -8.83
N PRO A 63 -5.48 11.78 -9.99
CA PRO A 63 -6.87 11.34 -10.02
C PRO A 63 -6.99 9.88 -9.58
N THR A 64 -8.14 9.54 -8.99
CA THR A 64 -8.52 8.15 -8.74
C THR A 64 -8.67 7.40 -10.06
N GLY A 65 -8.36 6.09 -10.05
CA GLY A 65 -8.43 5.26 -11.26
C GLY A 65 -7.29 5.47 -12.27
N SER A 66 -6.22 6.17 -11.90
CA SER A 66 -5.04 6.41 -12.76
C SER A 66 -4.18 5.17 -13.03
N GLY A 67 -4.42 4.06 -12.33
CA GLY A 67 -3.58 2.85 -12.39
C GLY A 67 -2.30 2.92 -11.53
N LEU A 68 -2.10 4.00 -10.77
CA LEU A 68 -0.91 4.22 -9.94
C LEU A 68 -1.02 3.62 -8.52
N GLY A 69 -2.06 2.85 -8.21
CA GLY A 69 -2.32 2.34 -6.87
C GLY A 69 -2.84 3.40 -5.87
N THR A 70 -3.54 4.43 -6.35
CA THR A 70 -4.11 5.52 -5.53
C THR A 70 -5.02 5.00 -4.40
N SER A 71 -5.86 3.99 -4.67
CA SER A 71 -6.80 3.42 -3.66
C SER A 71 -6.04 2.77 -2.51
N GLY A 72 -5.12 1.86 -2.84
CA GLY A 72 -4.29 1.19 -1.83
C GLY A 72 -3.46 2.20 -1.03
N ALA A 73 -2.89 3.22 -1.68
CA ALA A 73 -2.16 4.28 -0.99
C ALA A 73 -3.06 5.10 -0.04
N MET A 74 -4.31 5.41 -0.40
CA MET A 74 -5.26 6.06 0.50
C MET A 74 -5.54 5.20 1.74
N ASN A 75 -5.74 3.90 1.57
CA ASN A 75 -5.97 2.96 2.66
C ASN A 75 -4.75 2.85 3.60
N VAL A 76 -3.54 2.77 3.06
CA VAL A 76 -2.30 2.79 3.85
C VAL A 76 -2.18 4.09 4.65
N GLY A 77 -2.44 5.24 4.03
CA GLY A 77 -2.41 6.54 4.70
C GLY A 77 -3.41 6.63 5.87
N LEU A 78 -4.61 6.06 5.70
CA LEU A 78 -5.62 5.96 6.76
C LEU A 78 -5.15 5.10 7.93
N ILE A 79 -4.72 3.88 7.64
CA ILE A 79 -4.31 2.91 8.68
C ILE A 79 -3.07 3.42 9.42
N ALA A 80 -2.09 3.99 8.71
CA ALA A 80 -0.92 4.61 9.33
C ALA A 80 -1.31 5.77 10.26
N ALA A 81 -2.28 6.61 9.87
CA ALA A 81 -2.74 7.71 10.70
C ALA A 81 -3.47 7.22 11.96
N ILE A 82 -4.33 6.20 11.84
CA ILE A 82 -5.07 5.63 12.98
C ILE A 82 -4.14 4.88 13.95
N THR A 83 -3.11 4.22 13.43
CA THR A 83 -2.19 3.39 14.25
C THR A 83 -1.09 4.19 14.92
N GLY A 84 -0.89 5.46 14.54
CA GLY A 84 -0.02 6.40 15.24
C GLY A 84 1.46 6.01 15.30
N GLY A 85 1.94 5.21 14.34
CA GLY A 85 3.36 4.82 14.23
C GLY A 85 3.80 3.61 15.06
N GLY A 86 2.85 2.81 15.59
CA GLY A 86 3.15 1.62 16.39
C GLY A 86 3.28 0.30 15.61
N LYS A 87 3.24 0.34 14.28
CA LYS A 87 3.21 -0.85 13.40
C LYS A 87 4.28 -0.78 12.33
N SER A 88 4.76 -1.95 11.88
CA SER A 88 5.67 -2.02 10.74
C SER A 88 4.94 -1.62 9.45
N PRO A 89 5.68 -1.21 8.40
CA PRO A 89 5.10 -0.99 7.07
C PRO A 89 4.29 -2.19 6.56
N GLU A 90 4.77 -3.41 6.80
CA GLU A 90 4.13 -4.66 6.37
C GLU A 90 2.80 -4.88 7.11
N ASP A 91 2.77 -4.64 8.42
CA ASP A 91 1.53 -4.69 9.22
C ASP A 91 0.50 -3.66 8.73
N ILE A 92 0.95 -2.45 8.36
CA ILE A 92 0.08 -1.40 7.84
C ILE A 92 -0.45 -1.80 6.46
N ALA A 93 0.41 -2.34 5.59
CA ALA A 93 0.03 -2.80 4.26
C ALA A 93 -1.02 -3.91 4.32
N GLU A 94 -0.83 -4.90 5.20
CA GLU A 94 -1.76 -6.00 5.37
C GLU A 94 -3.10 -5.53 5.95
N LEU A 95 -3.09 -4.65 6.97
CA LEU A 95 -4.32 -4.05 7.49
C LEU A 95 -5.06 -3.23 6.44
N ALA A 96 -4.34 -2.51 5.59
CA ALA A 96 -4.92 -1.74 4.48
C ALA A 96 -5.56 -2.65 3.42
N PHE A 97 -4.91 -3.77 3.10
CA PHE A 97 -5.45 -4.78 2.20
C PHE A 97 -6.72 -5.42 2.77
N GLN A 98 -6.70 -5.81 4.05
CA GLN A 98 -7.87 -6.38 4.73
C GLN A 98 -9.02 -5.38 4.81
N PHE A 99 -8.74 -4.11 5.09
CA PHE A 99 -9.74 -3.04 5.05
C PHE A 99 -10.40 -2.91 3.69
N GLU A 100 -9.63 -2.98 2.61
CA GLU A 100 -10.14 -2.92 1.24
C GLU A 100 -10.98 -4.15 0.87
N ALA A 101 -10.58 -5.34 1.33
CA ALA A 101 -11.32 -6.59 1.13
C ALA A 101 -12.68 -6.56 1.84
N LEU A 102 -12.79 -5.93 3.02
CA LEU A 102 -14.07 -5.73 3.72
C LEU A 102 -15.06 -4.88 2.94
N LEU A 103 -14.57 -4.03 2.02
CA LEU A 103 -15.38 -3.20 1.13
C LEU A 103 -15.72 -3.92 -0.20
N GLU A 104 -15.56 -5.25 -0.24
CA GLU A 104 -15.81 -6.11 -1.39
C GLU A 104 -14.93 -5.80 -2.62
N ASN A 105 -13.82 -5.07 -2.44
CA ASN A 105 -12.85 -4.85 -3.51
C ASN A 105 -11.95 -6.09 -3.65
N ARG A 106 -11.88 -6.65 -4.86
CA ARG A 106 -11.14 -7.89 -5.19
C ARG A 106 -9.77 -7.60 -5.81
N GLY A 107 -9.14 -6.51 -5.39
CA GLY A 107 -7.78 -6.16 -5.79
C GLY A 107 -6.72 -7.10 -5.21
N GLY A 108 -5.47 -6.85 -5.56
CA GLY A 108 -4.32 -7.53 -5.00
C GLY A 108 -3.69 -6.76 -3.83
N ARG A 109 -2.48 -7.17 -3.44
CA ARG A 109 -1.72 -6.63 -2.30
C ARG A 109 -0.60 -5.66 -2.72
N GLN A 110 -0.27 -5.56 -4.01
CA GLN A 110 0.91 -4.82 -4.47
C GLN A 110 0.84 -3.30 -4.17
N ASP A 111 -0.36 -2.71 -4.18
CA ASP A 111 -0.56 -1.28 -3.98
C ASP A 111 -0.23 -0.87 -2.55
N GLN A 112 -0.75 -1.62 -1.59
CA GLN A 112 -0.61 -1.36 -0.17
C GLN A 112 0.85 -1.59 0.25
N TRP A 113 1.48 -2.65 -0.26
CA TRP A 113 2.89 -2.93 -0.01
C TRP A 113 3.82 -1.85 -0.57
N ALA A 114 3.61 -1.45 -1.83
CA ALA A 114 4.43 -0.40 -2.44
C ALA A 114 4.25 0.97 -1.77
N ALA A 115 3.03 1.31 -1.35
CA ALA A 115 2.74 2.56 -0.66
C ALA A 115 3.31 2.61 0.76
N ALA A 116 3.26 1.49 1.50
CA ALA A 116 3.79 1.43 2.86
C ALA A 116 5.32 1.49 2.90
N ARG A 117 6.00 0.82 1.96
CA ARG A 117 7.47 0.71 1.93
C ARG A 117 8.16 1.83 1.16
N GLY A 118 7.54 2.30 0.07
CA GLY A 118 8.23 3.15 -0.89
C GLY A 118 9.30 2.39 -1.69
N GLY A 119 10.26 3.12 -2.26
CA GLY A 119 11.44 2.54 -2.93
C GLY A 119 11.13 1.67 -4.15
N PHE A 120 12.08 0.79 -4.49
CA PHE A 120 11.92 -0.28 -5.47
C PHE A 120 11.53 -1.56 -4.71
N ASN A 121 10.56 -2.29 -5.22
CA ASN A 121 10.07 -3.51 -4.61
C ASN A 121 10.09 -4.64 -5.63
N HIS A 122 10.53 -5.81 -5.17
CA HIS A 122 10.35 -7.09 -5.84
C HIS A 122 9.59 -7.98 -4.85
N LEU A 123 8.30 -8.17 -5.12
CA LEU A 123 7.35 -8.79 -4.20
C LEU A 123 6.90 -10.12 -4.76
N LEU A 124 6.94 -11.16 -3.94
CA LEU A 124 6.39 -12.47 -4.21
C LEU A 124 5.13 -12.66 -3.37
N PHE A 125 4.05 -13.13 -3.98
CA PHE A 125 2.74 -13.35 -3.35
C PHE A 125 2.43 -14.84 -3.41
N LEU A 126 2.44 -15.53 -2.26
CA LEU A 126 2.19 -16.96 -2.17
C LEU A 126 0.98 -17.22 -1.27
N GLY A 127 -0.18 -17.43 -1.88
CA GLY A 127 -1.44 -17.55 -1.14
C GLY A 127 -1.75 -16.27 -0.37
N ASP A 128 -1.59 -16.32 0.96
CA ASP A 128 -1.81 -15.18 1.86
C ASP A 128 -0.53 -14.48 2.33
N GLU A 129 0.63 -14.99 1.92
CA GLU A 129 1.92 -14.43 2.31
C GLU A 129 2.48 -13.51 1.21
N VAL A 130 3.23 -12.50 1.65
CA VAL A 130 3.98 -11.61 0.77
C VAL A 130 5.43 -11.57 1.26
N GLU A 131 6.35 -11.91 0.36
CA GLU A 131 7.79 -11.91 0.62
C GLU A 131 8.49 -10.88 -0.27
N GLU A 132 9.54 -10.26 0.25
CA GLU A 132 10.43 -9.42 -0.55
C GLU A 132 11.58 -10.25 -1.10
N PHE A 133 11.80 -10.17 -2.41
CA PHE A 133 12.96 -10.73 -3.06
C PHE A 133 14.07 -9.68 -3.24
N PRO A 134 15.34 -10.03 -2.99
CA PRO A 134 16.45 -9.12 -3.21
C PRO A 134 16.75 -8.98 -4.71
N PHE A 135 16.95 -7.75 -5.18
CA PHE A 135 17.54 -7.51 -6.49
C PHE A 135 18.99 -8.00 -6.52
N ARG A 136 19.28 -9.03 -7.31
CA ARG A 136 20.64 -9.53 -7.54
C ARG A 136 21.08 -9.13 -8.94
N ALA A 137 22.22 -8.44 -9.04
CA ALA A 137 22.96 -8.37 -10.28
C ALA A 137 23.86 -9.61 -10.32
N ASP A 138 23.57 -10.55 -11.21
CA ASP A 138 24.55 -11.60 -11.52
C ASP A 138 25.78 -10.91 -12.14
N GLU A 139 26.98 -11.29 -11.72
CA GLU A 139 28.19 -10.86 -12.39
C GLU A 139 28.13 -11.38 -13.83
N VAL A 140 27.96 -10.47 -14.78
CA VAL A 140 28.08 -10.79 -16.21
C VAL A 140 29.56 -11.14 -16.43
N GLY A 141 29.83 -12.44 -16.56
CA GLY A 141 31.18 -12.98 -16.79
C GLY A 141 31.82 -12.54 -18.10
#